data_AF-A0A847AR67-F1
#
_entry.id   AF-A0A847AR67-F1
#
_cell.length_a   1.000
_cell.length_b   1.000
_cell.length_c   1.000
_cell.angle_alpha   90.00
_cell.angle_beta   90.00
_cell.angle_gamma   90.00
#
_symmetry.space_group_name_H-M   'P 1'
#
loop_
_entity.id
_entity.type
_entity.pdbx_description
1 polymer ?
#
loop_
_entity_poly.entity_id
_entity_poly.type
_entity_poly.pdbx_seq_one_letter_code
_entity_poly.pdbx_strand_id
1 'polypeptide(L)'
;MLPIFYLKYLPLRGMKNIDELQDAKIGRLMFKYFMPAFVGVIINALYNIVDRIFIGQGVGATALAGISIIYPIMLIMMGFSMLIGIGTGVYVSINMGRKDLDKAEKTLGTGFVLMLVVSLIIMAFIYFFKEPVLR
;
A
#
# COMPACT_ATOMS: atom_id res chain seq x y z
N MET A 1 4.89 -1.65 44.86
CA MET A 1 3.64 -1.87 44.10
C MET A 1 3.02 -0.52 43.77
N LEU A 2 3.57 0.12 42.75
CA LEU A 2 3.25 1.39 42.07
C LEU A 2 4.45 1.61 41.12
N PRO A 3 4.35 2.12 39.87
CA PRO A 3 3.25 2.86 39.26
C PRO A 3 3.07 2.59 37.74
N ILE A 4 2.10 1.76 37.32
CA ILE A 4 1.69 1.68 35.90
C ILE A 4 0.83 2.91 35.50
N PHE A 5 0.24 3.58 36.49
CA PHE A 5 -0.63 4.76 36.30
C PHE A 5 0.08 6.01 35.75
N TYR A 6 1.41 6.14 35.93
CA TYR A 6 2.18 7.29 35.46
C TYR A 6 2.51 7.26 33.96
N LEU A 7 2.48 6.08 33.32
CA LEU A 7 2.72 5.93 31.87
C LEU A 7 1.59 6.54 31.01
N LYS A 8 0.43 6.82 31.59
CA LYS A 8 -0.71 7.45 30.89
C LYS A 8 -0.57 8.97 30.73
N TYR A 9 0.35 9.61 31.46
CA TYR A 9 0.59 11.06 31.44
C TYR A 9 1.95 11.45 30.83
N LEU A 10 2.69 10.50 30.28
CA LEU A 10 3.90 10.84 29.53
C LEU A 10 3.47 11.54 28.24
N PRO A 11 3.94 12.77 27.94
CA PRO A 11 3.67 13.40 26.66
C PRO A 11 4.19 12.47 25.57
N LEU A 12 3.26 11.78 24.90
CA LEU A 12 3.55 10.91 23.78
C LEU A 12 4.30 11.76 22.76
N ARG A 13 5.58 11.44 22.56
CA ARG A 13 6.53 12.16 21.68
C ARG A 13 6.05 12.29 20.22
N GLY A 14 4.87 11.77 19.88
CA GLY A 14 4.14 11.94 18.64
C GLY A 14 3.26 13.20 18.52
N MET A 15 2.98 13.96 19.60
CA MET A 15 2.11 15.15 19.53
C MET A 15 2.68 16.32 18.70
N LYS A 16 4.01 16.40 18.54
CA LYS A 16 4.66 17.51 17.81
C LYS A 16 4.30 17.55 16.31
N ASN A 17 4.02 16.40 15.69
CA ASN A 17 3.60 16.32 14.29
C ASN A 17 2.12 16.69 14.11
N ILE A 18 1.30 16.47 15.14
CA ILE A 18 -0.15 16.74 15.09
C ILE A 18 -0.39 18.24 15.24
N ASP A 19 0.39 18.91 16.10
CA ASP A 19 0.42 20.37 16.22
C ASP A 19 0.91 21.03 14.91
N GLU A 20 1.91 20.45 14.23
CA GLU A 20 2.34 20.90 12.89
C GLU A 20 1.23 20.78 11.83
N LEU A 21 0.42 19.72 11.87
CA LEU A 21 -0.71 19.55 10.94
C LEU A 21 -1.81 20.59 11.19
N GLN A 22 -1.93 21.10 12.42
CA GLN A 22 -2.96 22.05 12.85
C GLN A 22 -2.55 23.51 12.63
N ASP A 23 -1.28 23.87 12.85
CA ASP A 23 -0.81 25.26 12.87
C ASP A 23 0.04 25.67 11.65
N ALA A 24 0.56 24.72 10.85
CA ALA A 24 1.40 25.05 9.70
C ALA A 24 0.58 25.44 8.46
N LYS A 25 1.14 26.36 7.64
CA LYS A 25 0.56 26.70 6.32
C LYS A 25 0.41 25.45 5.45
N ILE A 26 -0.82 25.17 5.02
CA ILE A 26 -1.22 24.00 4.23
C ILE A 26 -0.24 23.72 3.08
N GLY A 27 0.19 24.73 2.32
CA GLY A 27 1.12 24.56 1.20
C GLY A 27 2.48 23.98 1.57
N ARG A 28 3.05 24.36 2.73
CA ARG A 28 4.35 23.83 3.19
C ARG A 28 4.24 22.36 3.61
N LEU A 29 3.12 22.04 4.27
CA LEU A 29 2.81 20.71 4.76
C LEU A 29 2.55 19.75 3.59
N MET A 30 1.74 20.18 2.62
CA MET A 30 1.53 19.46 1.37
C MET A 30 2.85 19.18 0.67
N PHE A 31 3.73 20.17 0.47
CA PHE A 31 5.04 19.94 -0.16
C PHE A 31 5.93 18.97 0.62
N LYS A 32 5.93 19.05 1.97
CA LYS A 32 6.72 18.17 2.85
C LYS A 32 6.33 16.68 2.71
N TYR A 33 5.05 16.37 2.55
CA TYR A 33 4.56 15.00 2.36
C TYR A 33 4.45 14.58 0.89
N PHE A 34 4.17 15.52 -0.01
CA PHE A 34 4.08 15.29 -1.45
C PHE A 34 5.44 14.89 -2.03
N MET A 35 6.51 15.60 -1.70
CA MET A 35 7.83 15.34 -2.27
C MET A 35 8.28 13.88 -2.10
N PRO A 36 8.26 13.27 -0.90
CA PRO A 36 8.65 11.87 -0.76
C PRO A 36 7.69 10.90 -1.46
N ALA A 37 6.37 11.16 -1.43
CA ALA A 37 5.39 10.33 -2.12
C ALA A 37 5.58 10.38 -3.66
N PHE A 38 5.80 11.56 -4.20
CA PHE A 38 5.99 11.80 -5.62
C PHE A 38 7.28 11.17 -6.14
N VAL A 39 8.38 11.32 -5.39
CA VAL A 39 9.65 10.64 -5.70
C VAL A 39 9.45 9.12 -5.72
N GLY A 40 8.68 8.57 -4.77
CA GLY A 40 8.34 7.14 -4.77
C GLY A 40 7.62 6.68 -6.03
N VAL A 41 6.65 7.46 -6.51
CA VAL A 41 5.92 7.17 -7.76
C VAL A 41 6.84 7.27 -8.98
N ILE A 42 7.71 8.28 -9.06
CA ILE A 42 8.69 8.40 -10.15
C ILE A 42 9.65 7.21 -10.16
N ILE A 43 10.21 6.85 -9.01
CA ILE A 43 11.11 5.71 -8.88
C ILE A 43 10.40 4.43 -9.33
N ASN A 44 9.16 4.21 -8.91
CA ASN A 44 8.37 3.06 -9.36
C ASN A 44 8.17 3.04 -10.88
N ALA A 45 7.87 4.18 -11.50
CA ALA A 45 7.73 4.29 -12.95
C ALA A 45 9.06 4.01 -13.67
N LEU A 46 10.17 4.55 -13.17
CA LEU A 46 11.50 4.31 -13.72
C LEU A 46 11.87 2.82 -13.63
N TYR A 47 11.59 2.15 -12.51
CA TYR A 47 11.81 0.70 -12.39
C TYR A 47 11.01 -0.07 -13.45
N ASN A 48 9.74 0.27 -13.69
CA ASN A 48 8.95 -0.37 -14.73
C ASN A 48 9.52 -0.15 -16.14
N ILE A 49 10.04 1.04 -16.44
CA ILE A 49 10.65 1.34 -17.75
C ILE A 49 11.95 0.56 -17.91
N VAL A 50 12.82 0.62 -16.90
CA VAL A 50 14.12 -0.05 -16.91
C VAL A 50 13.92 -1.56 -17.04
N ASP A 51 13.04 -2.17 -16.23
CA ASP A 51 12.74 -3.60 -16.30
C ASP A 51 12.31 -4.04 -17.71
N ARG A 52 11.42 -3.28 -18.36
CA ARG A 52 10.99 -3.55 -19.74
C ARG A 52 12.11 -3.39 -20.76
N ILE A 53 13.00 -2.40 -20.61
CA ILE A 53 14.16 -2.23 -21.51
C ILE A 53 15.11 -3.40 -21.37
N PHE A 54 15.44 -3.81 -20.14
CA PHE A 54 16.31 -4.95 -19.88
C PHE A 54 15.73 -6.25 -20.41
N ILE A 55 14.41 -6.48 -20.24
CA ILE A 55 13.74 -7.65 -20.80
C ILE A 55 13.72 -7.60 -22.33
N GLY A 56 13.43 -6.43 -22.90
CA GLY A 56 13.39 -6.22 -24.35
C GLY A 56 14.74 -6.40 -25.04
N GLN A 57 15.83 -5.96 -24.41
CA GLN A 57 17.19 -6.13 -24.93
C GLN A 57 17.79 -7.51 -24.61
N GLY A 58 17.46 -8.08 -23.45
CA GLY A 58 18.04 -9.34 -22.97
C GLY A 58 17.37 -10.59 -23.52
N VAL A 59 16.03 -10.61 -23.59
CA VAL A 59 15.25 -11.78 -24.05
C VAL A 59 14.61 -11.54 -25.41
N GLY A 60 14.32 -10.28 -25.76
CA GLY A 60 13.77 -9.90 -27.04
C GLY A 60 12.24 -9.71 -27.05
N ALA A 61 11.70 -9.49 -28.25
CA ALA A 61 10.29 -9.13 -28.44
C ALA A 61 9.29 -10.16 -27.89
N THR A 62 9.64 -11.45 -27.88
CA THR A 62 8.77 -12.53 -27.38
C THR A 62 8.46 -12.38 -25.89
N ALA A 63 9.43 -11.94 -25.08
CA ALA A 63 9.19 -11.70 -23.66
C ALA A 63 8.27 -10.50 -23.42
N LEU A 64 8.43 -9.43 -24.20
CA LEU A 64 7.55 -8.26 -24.14
C LEU A 64 6.11 -8.59 -24.56
N ALA A 65 5.94 -9.47 -25.54
CA ALA A 65 4.62 -10.00 -25.91
C ALA A 65 3.99 -10.78 -24.74
N GLY A 66 4.76 -11.63 -24.05
CA GLY A 66 4.31 -12.33 -22.85
C GLY A 66 3.86 -11.39 -21.72
N ILE A 67 4.61 -10.31 -21.46
CA ILE A 67 4.21 -9.28 -20.47
C ILE A 67 2.86 -8.67 -20.83
N SER A 68 2.62 -8.43 -22.12
CA SER A 68 1.36 -7.82 -22.58
C SER A 68 0.16 -8.75 -22.37
N ILE A 69 0.35 -10.07 -22.53
CA ILE A 69 -0.68 -11.09 -22.26
C ILE A 69 -0.98 -11.19 -20.76
N ILE A 70 0.03 -11.05 -19.90
CA ILE A 70 -0.13 -11.12 -18.44
C ILE A 70 -0.69 -9.81 -17.86
N TYR A 71 -0.64 -8.70 -18.60
CA TYR A 71 -1.04 -7.38 -18.12
C TYR A 71 -2.48 -7.30 -17.53
N PRO A 72 -3.52 -7.91 -18.13
CA PRO A 72 -4.85 -7.96 -17.53
C PRO A 72 -4.88 -8.62 -16.13
N ILE A 73 -4.06 -9.65 -15.93
CA ILE A 73 -3.93 -10.33 -14.63
C ILE A 73 -3.30 -9.37 -13.61
N MET A 74 -2.26 -8.63 -14.02
CA MET A 74 -1.65 -7.60 -13.16
C MET A 74 -2.67 -6.53 -12.77
N LEU A 75 -3.55 -6.09 -13.69
CA LEU A 75 -4.60 -5.11 -13.40
C LEU A 75 -5.60 -5.64 -12.36
N ILE A 76 -6.01 -6.91 -12.46
CA ILE A 76 -6.90 -7.54 -11.48
C ILE A 76 -6.21 -7.59 -10.11
N MET A 77 -4.95 -8.04 -10.06
CA MET A 77 -4.16 -8.08 -8.82
C MET A 77 -4.01 -6.70 -8.19
N MET A 78 -3.73 -5.66 -9.00
CA MET A 78 -3.67 -4.27 -8.55
C MET A 78 -5.03 -3.81 -8.00
N GLY A 79 -6.12 -4.13 -8.69
CA GLY A 79 -7.48 -3.76 -8.28
C GLY A 79 -7.83 -4.28 -6.89
N PHE A 80 -7.60 -5.57 -6.63
CA PHE A 80 -7.83 -6.15 -5.29
C PHE A 80 -6.88 -5.57 -4.24
N SER A 81 -5.61 -5.36 -4.59
CA SER A 81 -4.62 -4.77 -3.68
C SER A 81 -5.01 -3.35 -3.28
N MET A 82 -5.47 -2.54 -4.24
CA MET A 82 -5.95 -1.18 -3.99
C MET A 82 -7.25 -1.19 -3.20
N LEU A 83 -8.20 -2.06 -3.54
CA LEU A 83 -9.47 -2.19 -2.82
C LEU A 83 -9.24 -2.45 -1.33
N ILE A 84 -8.41 -3.44 -1.00
CA ILE A 84 -8.16 -3.82 0.39
C ILE A 84 -7.22 -2.82 1.07
N GLY A 85 -6.13 -2.42 0.42
CA GLY A 85 -5.13 -1.53 1.00
C GLY A 85 -5.69 -0.14 1.29
N ILE A 86 -6.27 0.52 0.27
CA ILE A 86 -6.85 1.86 0.42
C ILE A 86 -8.11 1.78 1.28
N GLY A 87 -8.99 0.79 1.07
CA GLY A 87 -10.21 0.62 1.85
C GLY A 87 -9.95 0.44 3.35
N THR A 88 -8.98 -0.42 3.71
CA THR A 88 -8.54 -0.60 5.10
C THR A 88 -7.95 0.70 5.64
N GLY A 89 -7.06 1.35 4.89
CA GLY A 89 -6.43 2.61 5.31
C GLY A 89 -7.45 3.73 5.59
N VAL A 90 -8.47 3.85 4.75
CA VAL A 90 -9.58 4.82 4.95
C VAL A 90 -10.35 4.50 6.23
N TYR A 91 -10.73 3.24 6.46
CA TYR A 91 -11.49 2.86 7.65
C TYR A 91 -10.67 3.05 8.94
N VAL A 92 -9.37 2.77 8.88
CA VAL A 92 -8.43 3.03 9.98
C VAL A 92 -8.33 4.53 10.26
N SER A 93 -8.18 5.35 9.22
CA SER A 93 -8.15 6.82 9.35
C SER A 93 -9.43 7.36 10.01
N ILE A 94 -10.60 6.84 9.63
CA ILE A 94 -11.89 7.22 10.24
C ILE A 94 -11.93 6.86 11.73
N ASN A 95 -11.52 5.64 12.12
CA ASN A 95 -11.53 5.22 13.52
C ASN A 95 -10.51 5.96 14.38
N MET A 96 -9.32 6.25 13.83
CA MET A 96 -8.33 7.11 14.46
C MET A 96 -8.88 8.53 14.67
N GLY A 97 -9.58 9.09 13.69
CA GLY A 97 -10.26 10.39 13.82
C GLY A 97 -11.34 10.42 14.90
N ARG A 98 -11.98 9.28 15.18
CA ARG A 98 -12.93 9.09 16.28
C ARG A 98 -12.28 8.84 17.64
N LYS A 99 -10.94 8.84 17.73
CA LYS A 99 -10.14 8.44 18.90
C LYS A 99 -10.39 7.00 19.38
N ASP A 100 -10.94 6.14 18.52
CA ASP A 100 -11.17 4.71 18.78
C ASP A 100 -9.95 3.92 18.25
N LEU A 101 -8.86 3.97 19.02
CA LEU A 101 -7.57 3.38 18.62
C LEU A 101 -7.63 1.84 18.61
N ASP A 102 -8.40 1.24 19.51
CA ASP A 102 -8.56 -0.22 19.58
C ASP A 102 -9.23 -0.77 18.31
N LYS A 103 -10.29 -0.10 17.81
CA LYS A 103 -10.89 -0.49 16.51
C LYS A 103 -9.96 -0.19 15.35
N ALA A 104 -9.18 0.88 15.39
CA ALA A 104 -8.22 1.19 14.34
C ALA A 104 -7.17 0.07 14.21
N GLU A 105 -6.59 -0.37 15.31
CA GLU A 105 -5.62 -1.47 15.34
C GLU A 105 -6.23 -2.80 14.88
N LYS A 106 -7.44 -3.13 15.39
CA LYS A 106 -8.15 -4.34 14.96
C LYS A 106 -8.47 -4.34 13.47
N THR A 107 -8.83 -3.17 12.92
CA THR A 107 -9.08 -3.04 11.48
C THR A 107 -7.80 -3.22 10.68
N LEU A 108 -6.68 -2.62 11.10
CA LEU A 108 -5.39 -2.81 10.44
C LEU A 108 -5.02 -4.29 10.36
N GLY A 109 -5.09 -5.00 11.50
CA GLY A 109 -4.81 -6.44 11.55
C GLY A 109 -5.75 -7.26 10.67
N THR A 110 -7.05 -6.96 10.72
CA THR A 110 -8.06 -7.65 9.90
C THR A 110 -7.84 -7.40 8.41
N GLY A 111 -7.55 -6.16 8.01
CA GLY A 111 -7.28 -5.80 6.61
C GLY A 111 -5.99 -6.43 6.08
N PHE A 112 -4.95 -6.54 6.91
CA PHE A 112 -3.72 -7.24 6.56
C PHE A 112 -3.96 -8.74 6.33
N VAL A 113 -4.68 -9.42 7.24
CA VAL A 113 -5.04 -10.83 7.08
C VAL A 113 -5.92 -11.03 5.84
N LEU A 114 -6.89 -10.13 5.61
CA LEU A 114 -7.74 -10.17 4.43
C LEU A 114 -6.90 -10.04 3.14
N MET A 115 -5.93 -9.13 3.12
CA MET A 115 -5.01 -8.96 1.99
C MET A 115 -4.21 -10.24 1.71
N LEU A 116 -3.70 -10.90 2.75
CA LEU A 116 -3.00 -12.19 2.61
C LEU A 116 -3.91 -13.29 2.07
N VAL A 117 -5.11 -13.43 2.61
CA VAL A 117 -6.09 -14.44 2.18
C VAL A 117 -6.47 -14.22 0.72
N VAL A 118 -6.79 -12.99 0.32
CA VAL A 118 -7.14 -12.67 -1.07
C VAL A 118 -5.95 -12.89 -2.00
N SER A 119 -4.73 -12.52 -1.59
CA SER A 119 -3.52 -12.77 -2.38
C SER A 119 -3.29 -14.27 -2.61
N LEU A 120 -3.48 -15.11 -1.58
CA LEU A 120 -3.35 -16.56 -1.69
C LEU A 120 -4.44 -17.17 -2.59
N ILE A 121 -5.67 -16.67 -2.51
CA ILE A 121 -6.77 -17.11 -3.38
C ILE A 121 -6.47 -16.77 -4.84
N ILE A 122 -6.03 -15.54 -5.12
CA ILE A 122 -5.67 -15.11 -6.48
C ILE A 122 -4.49 -15.93 -7.01
N MET A 123 -3.46 -16.16 -6.17
CA MET A 123 -2.31 -17.00 -6.53
C MET A 123 -2.74 -18.43 -6.89
N ALA A 124 -3.57 -19.06 -6.06
CA ALA A 124 -4.10 -20.40 -6.33
C ALA A 124 -4.92 -20.42 -7.63
N PHE A 125 -5.79 -19.42 -7.82
CA PHE A 125 -6.61 -19.31 -9.02
C PHE A 125 -5.76 -19.20 -10.29
N ILE A 126 -4.77 -18.30 -10.31
CA ILE A 126 -3.85 -18.16 -11.46
C ILE A 126 -3.06 -19.45 -11.68
N TYR A 127 -2.60 -20.12 -10.62
CA TYR A 127 -1.83 -21.35 -10.74
C TYR A 127 -2.64 -22.49 -11.38
N PHE A 128 -3.91 -22.66 -10.99
CA PHE A 128 -4.79 -23.68 -11.56
C PHE A 128 -5.26 -23.35 -12.99
N PHE A 129 -5.50 -22.07 -13.29
CA PHE A 129 -5.97 -21.61 -14.60
C PHE A 129 -4.85 -21.19 -15.56
N LYS A 130 -3.59 -21.48 -15.25
CA LYS A 130 -2.45 -21.09 -16.10
C LYS A 130 -2.56 -21.62 -17.52
N GLU A 131 -3.02 -22.86 -17.73
CA GLU A 131 -3.09 -23.47 -19.06
C GLU A 131 -4.14 -22.85 -20.01
N PRO A 132 -5.39 -22.57 -19.57
CA PRO A 132 -6.35 -21.87 -20.42
C PRO A 132 -6.04 -20.37 -20.60
N VAL A 133 -5.18 -19.78 -19.76
CA VAL A 133 -4.77 -18.36 -19.86
C VAL A 133 -3.55 -18.16 -20.77
N LEU A 134 -2.72 -19.19 -20.95
CA LEU A 134 -1.50 -19.19 -21.78
C LEU A 134 -1.70 -19.78 -23.19
N ARG A 135 -2.89 -20.29 -23.53
CA ARG A 135 -3.29 -20.66 -24.89
C ARG A 135 -4.05 -19.51 -25.56
#